data_AF-A0A0H2SJ34-F1
#
_entry.id   AF-A0A0H2SJ34-F1
#
_cell.length_a   1.000
_cell.length_b   1.000
_cell.length_c   1.000
_cell.angle_alpha   90.00
_cell.angle_beta   90.00
_cell.angle_gamma   90.00
#
_symmetry.space_group_name_H-M   'P 1'
#
loop_
_entity.id
_entity.type
_entity.pdbx_description
1 polymer ?
#
loop_
_entity_poly.entity_id
_entity_poly.type
_entity_poly.pdbx_seq_one_letter_code
_entity_poly.pdbx_strand_id
1 'polypeptide(L)'
;MKYLLRFKKFGKSAYISHNDTLEEIERMFRRAKMDLEYTKGYHSKPKLSISQAVPLGYINKTLFVVLNTKKTYNFLNFNNYVSEGFKLIEYKEVKDNYKLKIEYYLFKIYISENLFKKFNFVLLNDENIRNKFMNLDIDRNKKGIYVLKYKQKYNKIYNIWKVFSEVKEGFIFYPIVYDAVWGD
;
A
#
# COMPACT_ATOMS: atom_id res chain seq x y z
N MET A 1 -8.31 19.64 -13.81
CA MET A 1 -8.91 18.28 -13.81
C MET A 1 -8.30 17.48 -12.68
N LYS A 2 -9.02 16.50 -12.12
CA LYS A 2 -8.54 15.71 -10.99
C LYS A 2 -8.73 14.22 -11.23
N TYR A 3 -7.71 13.45 -10.89
CA TYR A 3 -7.70 12.00 -11.12
C TYR A 3 -7.39 11.23 -9.85
N LEU A 4 -7.99 10.05 -9.72
CA LEU A 4 -7.58 9.00 -8.79
C LEU A 4 -6.91 7.88 -9.60
N LEU A 5 -5.66 7.57 -9.25
CA LEU A 5 -4.89 6.48 -9.83
C LEU A 5 -4.63 5.43 -8.76
N ARG A 6 -4.60 4.16 -9.14
CA ARG A 6 -4.22 3.03 -8.28
C ARG A 6 -2.97 2.36 -8.82
N PHE A 7 -1.90 2.41 -8.04
CA PHE A 7 -0.65 1.76 -8.35
C PHE A 7 -0.46 0.48 -7.52
N LYS A 8 0.24 -0.47 -8.12
CA LYS A 8 0.90 -1.57 -7.42
C LYS A 8 2.36 -1.20 -7.20
N LYS A 9 2.87 -1.31 -5.96
CA LYS A 9 4.27 -1.15 -5.55
C LYS A 9 4.79 -2.51 -5.04
N PHE A 10 5.89 -3.00 -5.60
CA PHE A 10 6.41 -4.37 -5.41
C PHE A 10 7.91 -4.47 -5.75
N GLY A 11 8.50 -5.65 -5.52
CA GLY A 11 9.94 -5.86 -5.74
C GLY A 11 10.79 -4.99 -4.81
N LYS A 12 11.95 -4.54 -5.29
CA LYS A 12 12.85 -3.68 -4.49
C LYS A 12 12.19 -2.38 -4.04
N SER A 13 11.27 -1.85 -4.84
CA SER A 13 10.55 -0.62 -4.48
C SER A 13 9.74 -0.78 -3.18
N ALA A 14 9.28 -1.99 -2.81
CA ALA A 14 8.54 -2.23 -1.58
C ALA A 14 9.32 -1.83 -0.30
N TYR A 15 10.64 -1.66 -0.41
CA TYR A 15 11.53 -1.33 0.70
C TYR A 15 11.92 0.17 0.79
N ILE A 16 11.42 1.03 -0.11
CA ILE A 16 11.65 2.48 -0.02
C ILE A 16 10.58 3.15 0.86
N SER A 17 10.95 4.26 1.50
CA SER A 17 10.08 5.00 2.42
C SER A 17 8.84 5.59 1.73
N HIS A 18 7.89 6.10 2.52
CA HIS A 18 6.72 6.79 1.99
C HIS A 18 7.10 8.08 1.25
N ASN A 19 8.06 8.85 1.78
CA ASN A 19 8.55 10.07 1.13
C ASN A 19 9.24 9.75 -0.20
N ASP A 20 10.10 8.73 -0.24
CA ASP A 20 10.74 8.31 -1.49
C ASP A 20 9.71 7.81 -2.51
N THR A 21 8.62 7.20 -2.03
CA THR A 21 7.51 6.79 -2.89
C THR A 21 6.80 8.02 -3.49
N LEU A 22 6.54 9.05 -2.68
CA LEU A 22 5.95 10.29 -3.15
C LEU A 22 6.83 10.95 -4.23
N GLU A 23 8.12 11.08 -3.95
CA GLU A 23 9.08 11.62 -4.92
C GLU A 23 9.14 10.80 -6.21
N GLU A 24 9.16 9.47 -6.11
CA GLU A 24 9.24 8.63 -7.29
C GLU A 24 7.95 8.70 -8.13
N ILE A 25 6.80 8.80 -7.48
CA ILE A 25 5.52 9.05 -8.15
C ILE A 25 5.54 10.42 -8.88
N GLU A 26 6.06 11.48 -8.27
CA GLU A 26 6.25 12.78 -8.94
C GLU A 26 7.20 12.66 -10.15
N ARG A 27 8.31 11.91 -10.01
CA ARG A 27 9.25 11.65 -11.11
C ARG A 27 8.60 10.88 -12.26
N MET A 28 7.70 9.92 -12.00
CA MET A 28 6.93 9.22 -13.03
C MET A 28 6.10 10.18 -13.86
N PHE A 29 5.35 11.09 -13.22
CA PHE A 29 4.54 12.09 -13.94
C PHE A 29 5.40 13.09 -14.72
N ARG A 30 6.57 13.47 -14.18
CA ARG A 30 7.53 14.32 -14.89
C ARG A 30 8.10 13.62 -16.13
N ARG A 31 8.45 12.33 -16.05
CA ARG A 31 8.92 11.53 -17.21
C ARG A 31 7.85 11.43 -18.29
N ALA A 32 6.58 11.34 -17.89
CA ALA A 32 5.44 11.38 -18.80
C ALA A 32 5.14 12.78 -19.36
N LYS A 33 5.93 13.81 -19.00
CA LYS A 33 5.74 15.21 -19.41
C LYS A 33 4.33 15.73 -19.12
N MET A 34 3.74 15.30 -18.00
CA MET A 34 2.41 15.73 -17.60
C MET A 34 2.43 17.13 -16.96
N ASP A 35 1.53 17.98 -17.45
CA ASP A 35 1.26 19.32 -16.95
C ASP A 35 0.36 19.28 -15.70
N LEU A 36 1.02 19.09 -14.55
CA LEU A 36 0.37 19.07 -13.24
C LEU A 36 0.00 20.49 -12.79
N GLU A 37 -1.05 20.60 -11.98
CA GLU A 37 -1.28 21.83 -11.21
C GLU A 37 -0.31 21.88 -10.03
N TYR A 38 0.10 23.09 -9.65
CA TYR A 38 0.99 23.31 -8.52
C TYR A 38 0.34 24.20 -7.46
N THR A 39 0.86 24.14 -6.24
CA THR A 39 0.46 25.02 -5.13
C THR A 39 0.97 26.46 -5.37
N LYS A 40 0.20 27.44 -4.89
CA LYS A 40 0.48 28.88 -5.05
C LYS A 40 1.43 29.48 -3.98
N GLY A 41 2.12 28.64 -3.21
CA GLY A 41 3.02 29.09 -2.14
C GLY A 41 4.46 29.29 -2.59
N TYR A 42 5.31 29.84 -1.72
CA TYR A 42 6.74 30.10 -1.98
C TYR A 42 7.52 28.84 -2.43
N HIS A 43 7.14 27.66 -1.94
CA HIS A 43 7.64 26.38 -2.45
C HIS A 43 6.53 25.66 -3.21
N SER A 44 6.44 25.95 -4.50
CA SER A 44 5.45 25.37 -5.39
C SER A 44 5.67 23.86 -5.52
N LYS A 45 4.70 23.07 -5.04
CA LYS A 45 4.69 21.61 -5.14
C LYS A 45 3.55 21.16 -6.03
N PRO A 46 3.69 20.04 -6.76
CA PRO A 46 2.57 19.46 -7.46
C PRO A 46 1.38 19.25 -6.50
N LYS A 47 0.17 19.55 -6.96
CA LYS A 47 -1.07 19.20 -6.26
C LYS A 47 -1.29 17.69 -6.42
N LEU A 48 -0.54 16.94 -5.63
CA LEU A 48 -0.49 15.50 -5.64
C LEU A 48 -0.50 14.99 -4.20
N SER A 49 -1.28 13.94 -3.94
CA SER A 49 -1.26 13.23 -2.67
C SER A 49 -1.32 11.74 -2.89
N ILE A 50 -0.73 10.99 -1.96
CA ILE A 50 -0.75 9.52 -1.99
C ILE A 50 -1.42 8.97 -0.74
N SER A 51 -1.93 7.75 -0.82
CA SER A 51 -2.56 7.06 0.30
C SER A 51 -1.59 6.84 1.47
N GLN A 52 -2.17 6.55 2.64
CA GLN A 52 -1.42 6.37 3.88
C GLN A 52 -0.35 5.27 3.74
N ALA A 53 0.80 5.49 4.39
CA ALA A 53 1.92 4.57 4.38
C ALA A 53 1.56 3.17 4.87
N VAL A 54 2.10 2.16 4.20
CA VAL A 54 2.06 0.76 4.62
C VAL A 54 3.48 0.31 5.01
N PRO A 55 3.64 -0.76 5.80
CA PRO A 55 4.96 -1.18 6.27
C PRO A 55 5.89 -1.56 5.10
N LEU A 56 7.19 -1.33 5.29
CA LEU A 56 8.21 -1.70 4.31
C LEU A 56 8.23 -3.21 4.07
N GLY A 57 8.57 -3.60 2.84
CA GLY A 57 8.60 -4.99 2.39
C GLY A 57 7.23 -5.55 1.99
N TYR A 58 6.16 -4.77 2.12
CA TYR A 58 4.82 -5.20 1.73
C TYR A 58 4.59 -4.91 0.25
N ILE A 59 4.05 -5.89 -0.47
CA ILE A 59 3.49 -5.64 -1.79
C ILE A 59 2.21 -4.83 -1.59
N ASN A 60 2.20 -3.61 -2.12
CA ASN A 60 1.08 -2.69 -1.95
C ASN A 60 0.31 -2.57 -3.27
N LYS A 61 -0.89 -3.15 -3.35
CA LYS A 61 -1.81 -3.02 -4.50
C LYS A 61 -2.78 -1.84 -4.36
N THR A 62 -2.63 -1.05 -3.30
CA THR A 62 -3.56 -0.01 -2.86
C THR A 62 -2.82 1.32 -2.67
N LEU A 63 -1.76 1.55 -3.47
CA LEU A 63 -1.10 2.85 -3.51
C LEU A 63 -1.97 3.77 -4.36
N PHE A 64 -2.87 4.50 -3.70
CA PHE A 64 -3.72 5.45 -4.39
C PHE A 64 -3.00 6.79 -4.51
N VAL A 65 -3.10 7.41 -5.69
CA VAL A 65 -2.53 8.72 -5.98
C VAL A 65 -3.66 9.61 -6.48
N VAL A 66 -3.84 10.76 -5.83
CA VAL A 66 -4.74 11.81 -6.31
C VAL A 66 -3.88 12.93 -6.87
N LEU A 67 -4.16 13.35 -8.08
CA LEU A 67 -3.40 14.42 -8.74
C LEU A 67 -4.30 15.38 -9.50
N ASN A 68 -3.89 16.63 -9.55
CA ASN A 68 -4.53 17.66 -10.37
C ASN A 68 -3.68 17.97 -11.61
N THR A 69 -4.33 18.16 -12.75
CA THR A 69 -3.70 18.54 -14.02
C THR A 69 -4.36 19.74 -14.66
N LYS A 70 -3.59 20.52 -15.43
CA LYS A 70 -4.09 21.70 -16.15
C LYS A 70 -4.94 21.36 -17.38
N LYS A 71 -4.78 20.14 -17.92
CA LYS A 71 -5.53 19.62 -19.06
C LYS A 71 -5.90 18.16 -18.87
N THR A 72 -6.76 17.62 -19.73
CA THR A 72 -7.19 16.23 -19.70
C THR A 72 -6.06 15.28 -20.11
N TYR A 73 -5.98 14.13 -19.44
CA TYR A 73 -5.00 13.07 -19.75
C TYR A 73 -5.66 11.70 -19.85
N ASN A 74 -5.11 10.88 -20.74
CA ASN A 74 -5.37 9.45 -20.83
C ASN A 74 -4.13 8.70 -20.31
N PHE A 75 -4.32 7.78 -19.37
CA PHE A 75 -3.24 7.05 -18.70
C PHE A 75 -2.99 5.64 -19.24
N LEU A 76 -3.64 5.22 -20.35
CA LEU A 76 -3.47 3.88 -20.94
C LEU A 76 -2.00 3.51 -21.15
N ASN A 77 -1.20 4.45 -21.69
CA ASN A 77 0.22 4.24 -21.96
C ASN A 77 1.14 4.73 -20.82
N PHE A 78 0.58 5.11 -19.66
CA PHE A 78 1.37 5.68 -18.57
C PHE A 78 2.42 4.71 -18.02
N ASN A 79 2.14 3.40 -18.11
CA ASN A 79 3.09 2.36 -17.69
C ASN A 79 4.43 2.39 -18.44
N ASN A 80 4.52 3.06 -19.60
CA ASN A 80 5.80 3.28 -20.31
C ASN A 80 6.75 4.24 -19.55
N TYR A 81 6.24 5.01 -18.59
CA TYR A 81 7.00 5.99 -17.79
C TYR A 81 7.16 5.58 -16.33
N VAL A 82 6.54 4.46 -15.93
CA VAL A 82 6.54 3.96 -14.55
C VAL A 82 7.89 3.29 -14.25
N SER A 83 8.45 3.57 -13.08
CA SER A 83 9.71 2.93 -12.64
C SER A 83 9.54 1.46 -12.30
N GLU A 84 10.65 0.73 -12.34
CA GLU A 84 10.70 -0.66 -11.89
C GLU A 84 10.12 -0.82 -10.48
N GLY A 85 9.35 -1.89 -10.28
CA GLY A 85 8.66 -2.15 -9.02
C GLY A 85 7.35 -1.39 -8.85
N PHE A 86 6.95 -0.57 -9.82
CA PHE A 86 5.63 0.05 -9.85
C PHE A 86 4.82 -0.40 -11.07
N LYS A 87 3.50 -0.33 -10.98
CA LYS A 87 2.59 -0.53 -12.12
C LYS A 87 1.30 0.25 -11.88
N LEU A 88 0.89 1.09 -12.83
CA LEU A 88 -0.45 1.66 -12.83
C LEU A 88 -1.46 0.54 -13.16
N ILE A 89 -2.43 0.34 -12.27
CA ILE A 89 -3.46 -0.70 -12.39
C ILE A 89 -4.76 -0.09 -12.92
N GLU A 90 -5.19 1.02 -12.35
CA GLU A 90 -6.46 1.67 -12.66
C GLU A 90 -6.33 3.19 -12.53
N TYR A 91 -7.18 3.92 -13.25
CA TYR A 91 -7.33 5.36 -13.11
C TYR A 91 -8.78 5.77 -13.39
N LYS A 92 -9.22 6.88 -12.78
CA LYS A 92 -10.49 7.54 -13.09
C LYS A 92 -10.42 9.03 -12.84
N GLU A 93 -11.21 9.79 -13.56
CA GLU A 93 -11.47 11.19 -13.25
C GLU A 93 -12.39 11.29 -12.02
N VAL A 94 -12.18 12.30 -11.18
CA VAL A 94 -12.93 12.53 -9.95
C VAL A 94 -13.27 14.01 -9.81
N LYS A 95 -14.28 14.32 -8.99
CA LYS A 95 -14.66 15.70 -8.66
C LYS A 95 -13.49 16.46 -8.03
N ASP A 96 -13.42 17.77 -8.23
CA ASP A 96 -12.32 18.60 -7.72
C ASP A 96 -12.15 18.54 -6.19
N ASN A 97 -13.26 18.40 -5.45
CA ASN A 97 -13.26 18.26 -4.00
C ASN A 97 -12.92 16.85 -3.49
N TYR A 98 -12.62 15.89 -4.37
CA TYR A 98 -12.33 14.51 -4.00
C TYR A 98 -11.16 14.42 -3.02
N LYS A 99 -11.31 13.61 -1.98
CA LYS A 99 -10.27 13.27 -1.02
C LYS A 99 -10.25 11.76 -0.83
N LEU A 100 -9.08 11.21 -0.55
CA LEU A 100 -8.96 9.81 -0.15
C LEU A 100 -9.67 9.61 1.19
N LYS A 101 -10.65 8.71 1.22
CA LYS A 101 -11.39 8.31 2.42
C LYS A 101 -11.22 6.82 2.65
N ILE A 102 -9.99 6.37 2.84
CA ILE A 102 -9.73 4.96 3.14
C ILE A 102 -10.03 4.76 4.63
N GLU A 103 -10.90 3.82 4.97
CA GLU A 103 -11.18 3.47 6.36
C GLU A 103 -10.28 2.31 6.82
N TYR A 104 -10.16 1.27 6.00
CA TYR A 104 -9.35 0.09 6.28
C TYR A 104 -8.48 -0.32 5.10
N TYR A 105 -7.35 -0.94 5.41
CA TYR A 105 -6.59 -1.75 4.46
C TYR A 105 -6.80 -3.23 4.74
N LEU A 106 -6.90 -4.02 3.67
CA LEU A 106 -7.01 -5.47 3.71
C LEU A 106 -5.64 -6.11 3.45
N PHE A 107 -5.21 -6.91 4.41
CA PHE A 107 -3.94 -7.60 4.41
C PHE A 107 -4.12 -9.07 4.09
N LYS A 108 -3.18 -9.63 3.33
CA LYS A 108 -3.03 -11.05 3.05
C LYS A 108 -1.57 -11.42 3.22
N ILE A 109 -1.26 -12.31 4.14
CA ILE A 109 0.12 -12.66 4.49
C ILE A 109 0.28 -14.17 4.42
N TYR A 110 1.26 -14.61 3.63
CA TYR A 110 1.66 -16.00 3.58
C TYR A 110 2.82 -16.20 4.52
N ILE A 111 2.66 -17.10 5.50
CA ILE A 111 3.69 -17.41 6.48
C ILE A 111 3.93 -18.91 6.60
N SER A 112 5.18 -19.29 6.85
CA SER A 112 5.55 -20.67 7.17
C SER A 112 5.06 -21.09 8.56
N GLU A 113 4.97 -22.40 8.80
CA GLU A 113 4.45 -22.97 10.05
C GLU A 113 5.19 -22.49 11.31
N ASN A 114 6.52 -22.32 11.25
CA ASN A 114 7.31 -21.78 12.37
C ASN A 114 6.91 -20.35 12.76
N LEU A 115 6.64 -19.48 11.77
CA LEU A 115 6.12 -18.15 12.03
C LEU A 115 4.69 -18.21 12.56
N PHE A 116 3.86 -19.10 12.01
CA PHE A 116 2.48 -19.26 12.47
C PHE A 116 2.41 -19.68 13.95
N LYS A 117 3.27 -20.62 14.40
CA LYS A 117 3.35 -21.01 15.82
C LYS A 117 3.63 -19.82 16.73
N LYS A 118 4.58 -18.96 16.37
CA LYS A 118 4.87 -17.71 17.10
C LYS A 118 3.70 -16.73 17.06
N PHE A 119 3.10 -16.53 15.88
CA PHE A 119 1.93 -15.67 15.72
C PHE A 119 0.78 -16.11 16.63
N ASN A 120 0.41 -17.39 16.57
CA ASN A 120 -0.67 -17.94 17.37
C ASN A 120 -0.38 -17.84 18.87
N PHE A 121 0.85 -18.12 19.30
CA PHE A 121 1.26 -17.94 20.68
C PHE A 121 1.06 -16.50 21.16
N VAL A 122 1.52 -15.51 20.38
CA VAL A 122 1.35 -14.09 20.75
C VAL A 122 -0.12 -13.69 20.81
N LEU A 123 -0.94 -14.13 19.85
CA LEU A 123 -2.36 -13.79 19.83
C LEU A 123 -3.16 -14.39 20.99
N LEU A 124 -2.75 -15.56 21.49
CA LEU A 124 -3.36 -16.19 22.66
C LEU A 124 -2.99 -15.50 23.98
N ASN A 125 -1.84 -14.83 24.05
CA ASN A 125 -1.30 -14.26 25.28
C ASN A 125 -1.33 -12.73 25.34
N ASP A 126 -1.57 -12.03 24.22
CA ASP A 126 -1.61 -10.57 24.15
C ASP A 126 -2.87 -10.09 23.43
N GLU A 127 -3.88 -9.70 24.23
CA GLU A 127 -5.15 -9.18 23.73
C GLU A 127 -4.97 -7.86 22.95
N ASN A 128 -4.01 -7.01 23.35
CA ASN A 128 -3.73 -5.76 22.65
C ASN A 128 -3.20 -6.01 21.23
N ILE A 129 -2.38 -7.04 21.05
CA ILE A 129 -1.91 -7.44 19.72
C ILE A 129 -3.04 -8.10 18.94
N ARG A 130 -3.80 -9.02 19.54
CA ARG A 130 -4.94 -9.69 18.90
C ARG A 130 -5.95 -8.69 18.33
N ASN A 131 -6.29 -7.64 19.08
CA ASN A 131 -7.25 -6.61 18.66
C ASN A 131 -6.77 -5.76 17.47
N LYS A 132 -5.49 -5.86 17.07
CA LYS A 132 -4.96 -5.21 15.85
C LYS A 132 -5.28 -5.99 14.58
N PHE A 133 -5.84 -7.20 14.66
CA PHE A 133 -6.15 -8.04 13.49
C PHE A 133 -7.66 -8.21 13.36
N MET A 134 -8.34 -7.20 12.84
CA MET A 134 -9.80 -7.23 12.69
C MET A 134 -10.21 -8.21 11.60
N ASN A 135 -11.27 -8.99 11.84
CA ASN A 135 -11.78 -10.03 10.92
C ASN A 135 -10.67 -10.98 10.46
N LEU A 136 -9.84 -11.44 11.40
CA LEU A 136 -8.76 -12.38 11.12
C LEU A 136 -9.32 -13.73 10.66
N ASP A 137 -9.03 -14.05 9.40
CA ASP A 137 -9.27 -15.34 8.75
C ASP A 137 -7.92 -16.03 8.55
N ILE A 138 -7.85 -17.32 8.89
CA ILE A 138 -6.62 -18.12 8.87
C ILE A 138 -6.91 -19.38 8.08
N ASP A 139 -6.11 -19.59 7.03
CA ASP A 139 -6.21 -20.75 6.17
C ASP A 139 -4.86 -21.47 6.09
N ARG A 140 -4.84 -22.77 5.76
CA ARG A 140 -3.60 -23.55 5.60
C ARG A 140 -3.66 -24.36 4.31
N ASN A 141 -2.65 -24.21 3.46
CA ASN A 141 -2.57 -25.01 2.25
C ASN A 141 -1.92 -26.39 2.51
N LYS A 142 -2.03 -27.30 1.53
CA LYS A 142 -1.44 -28.66 1.58
C LYS A 142 0.08 -28.69 1.77
N LYS A 143 0.78 -27.58 1.52
CA LYS A 143 2.24 -27.44 1.67
C LYS A 143 2.65 -26.86 3.03
N GLY A 144 1.71 -26.70 3.96
CA GLY A 144 1.99 -26.17 5.31
C GLY A 144 2.21 -24.65 5.37
N ILE A 145 1.84 -23.90 4.31
CA ILE A 145 1.86 -22.43 4.33
C ILE A 145 0.51 -21.93 4.85
N TYR A 146 0.58 -21.06 5.84
CA TYR A 146 -0.58 -20.39 6.41
C TYR A 146 -0.85 -19.10 5.66
N VAL A 147 -2.13 -18.79 5.43
CA VAL A 147 -2.60 -17.56 4.83
C VAL A 147 -3.42 -16.80 5.87
N LEU A 148 -2.89 -15.66 6.32
CA LEU A 148 -3.59 -14.76 7.23
C LEU A 148 -4.27 -13.67 6.40
N LYS A 149 -5.58 -13.49 6.56
CA LYS A 149 -6.32 -12.35 6.01
C LYS A 149 -6.93 -11.56 7.15
N TYR A 150 -6.75 -10.25 7.15
CA TYR A 150 -7.30 -9.38 8.18
C TYR A 150 -7.40 -7.95 7.66
N LYS A 151 -8.06 -7.08 8.41
CA LYS A 151 -8.11 -5.64 8.14
C LYS A 151 -7.55 -4.82 9.29
N GLN A 152 -7.01 -3.65 8.96
CA GLN A 152 -6.56 -2.65 9.93
C GLN A 152 -7.01 -1.26 9.49
N LYS A 153 -7.32 -0.39 10.47
CA LYS A 153 -7.63 1.01 10.17
C LYS A 153 -6.45 1.67 9.46
N TYR A 154 -6.73 2.49 8.46
CA TYR A 154 -5.70 3.10 7.61
C TYR A 154 -4.61 3.85 8.40
N ASN A 155 -4.97 4.47 9.53
CA ASN A 155 -4.07 5.27 10.38
C ASN A 155 -3.52 4.50 11.61
N LYS A 156 -3.87 3.23 11.78
CA LYS A 156 -3.42 2.39 12.91
C LYS A 156 -2.84 1.07 12.41
N ILE A 157 -2.03 1.13 11.37
CA ILE A 157 -1.41 -0.05 10.78
C ILE A 157 -0.30 -0.57 11.70
N TYR A 158 -0.41 -1.85 12.07
CA TYR A 158 0.59 -2.58 12.82
C TYR A 158 1.37 -3.50 11.90
N ASN A 159 2.69 -3.32 11.88
CA ASN A 159 3.59 -4.20 11.14
C ASN A 159 3.71 -5.56 11.84
N ILE A 160 3.09 -6.60 11.26
CA ILE A 160 3.12 -7.97 11.80
C ILE A 160 4.54 -8.54 11.92
N TRP A 161 5.51 -7.99 11.18
CA TRP A 161 6.91 -8.40 11.28
C TRP A 161 7.48 -8.24 12.69
N LYS A 162 6.92 -7.31 13.49
CA LYS A 162 7.28 -7.15 14.91
C LYS A 162 7.01 -8.39 15.77
N VAL A 163 6.10 -9.27 15.34
CA VAL A 163 5.82 -10.56 16.01
C VAL A 163 6.92 -11.58 15.73
N PHE A 164 7.69 -11.39 14.67
CA PHE A 164 8.67 -12.36 14.16
C PHE A 164 10.11 -11.91 14.29
N SER A 165 10.39 -10.83 15.04
CA SER A 165 11.70 -10.17 15.06
C SER A 165 12.87 -11.05 15.49
N GLU A 166 12.60 -12.13 16.22
CA GLU A 166 13.61 -13.11 16.65
C GLU A 166 13.96 -14.14 15.58
N VAL A 167 13.12 -14.32 14.56
CA VAL A 167 13.31 -15.33 13.52
C VAL A 167 14.19 -14.75 12.42
N LYS A 168 15.40 -15.30 12.29
CA LYS A 168 16.40 -14.78 11.34
C LYS A 168 16.38 -15.47 9.98
N GLU A 169 16.11 -16.78 9.95
CA GLU A 169 16.25 -17.60 8.74
C GLU A 169 15.23 -18.75 8.71
N GLY A 170 15.13 -19.45 7.57
CA GLY A 170 14.29 -20.64 7.43
C GLY A 170 12.79 -20.36 7.52
N PHE A 171 12.34 -19.19 7.06
CA PHE A 171 10.92 -18.82 7.07
C PHE A 171 10.44 -18.34 5.70
N ILE A 172 9.13 -18.45 5.50
CA ILE A 172 8.41 -17.77 4.43
C ILE A 172 7.64 -16.63 5.08
N PHE A 173 7.83 -15.41 4.59
CA PHE A 173 7.04 -14.25 4.96
C PHE A 173 6.77 -13.41 3.71
N TYR A 174 5.53 -13.46 3.23
CA TYR A 174 5.13 -12.77 2.01
C TYR A 174 3.88 -11.93 2.26
N PRO A 175 4.05 -10.66 2.68
CA PRO A 175 2.96 -9.78 3.04
C PRO A 175 2.44 -8.95 1.85
N ILE A 176 1.11 -8.84 1.76
CA ILE A 176 0.42 -8.10 0.69
C ILE A 176 -0.67 -7.23 1.32
N VAL A 177 -0.69 -5.94 0.97
CA VAL A 177 -1.88 -5.10 1.10
C VAL A 177 -2.62 -5.19 -0.22
N TYR A 178 -3.70 -5.96 -0.26
CA TYR A 178 -4.31 -6.37 -1.52
C TYR A 178 -5.52 -5.51 -1.91
N ASP A 179 -6.18 -4.89 -0.93
CA ASP A 179 -7.34 -4.02 -1.17
C ASP A 179 -7.56 -3.01 -0.03
N ALA A 180 -8.47 -2.07 -0.23
CA ALA A 180 -8.85 -1.03 0.73
C ALA A 180 -10.36 -0.90 0.81
N VAL A 181 -10.87 -0.67 2.03
CA VAL A 181 -12.27 -0.33 2.30
C VAL A 181 -12.38 1.18 2.38
N TRP A 182 -13.28 1.75 1.59
CA TRP A 182 -13.56 3.18 1.57
C TRP A 182 -14.61 3.50 2.64
N GLY A 183 -14.41 4.61 3.35
CA GLY A 183 -15.43 5.20 4.21
C GLY A 183 -16.38 6.11 3.44
N ASP A 184 -17.47 6.50 4.10
CA ASP A 184 -18.50 7.40 3.58
C ASP A 184 -18.00 8.83 3.33
#